data_AF-A0A2N7NGL2-F1
#
_entry.id   AF-A0A2N7NGL2-F1
#
_cell.length_a   1.000
_cell.length_b   1.000
_cell.length_c   1.000
_cell.angle_alpha   90.00
_cell.angle_beta   90.00
_cell.angle_gamma   90.00
#
_symmetry.space_group_name_H-M   'P 1'
#
loop_
_entity.id
_entity.type
_entity.pdbx_description
1 polymer ?
#
loop_
_entity_poly.entity_id
_entity_poly.type
_entity_poly.pdbx_seq_one_letter_code
_entity_poly.pdbx_strand_id
1 'polypeptide(L)' 'MELLASNKLIGIEVSELGQDYFRFPLKHHVIYYIRKQELLIIAAVFGKHMSPAKHFSQLS' A
#
# COMPACT_ATOMS: atom_id res chain seq x y z
N MET A 1 2.24 10.67 -3.83
CA MET A 1 2.66 9.79 -4.93
C MET A 1 4.18 9.79 -5.06
N GLU A 2 4.83 10.94 -5.14
CA GLU A 2 6.30 11.04 -5.16
C GLU A 2 6.99 10.24 -4.04
N LEU A 3 6.48 10.29 -2.81
CA LEU A 3 7.06 9.55 -1.67
C LEU A 3 7.10 8.02 -1.88
N LEU A 4 6.08 7.43 -2.50
CA LEU A 4 6.04 6.00 -2.80
C LEU A 4 6.99 5.65 -3.95
N ALA A 5 7.11 6.53 -4.94
CA ALA A 5 8.01 6.33 -6.08
C ALA A 5 9.49 6.52 -5.68
N SER A 6 9.79 7.44 -4.74
CA SER A 6 11.14 7.73 -4.27
C SER A 6 11.64 6.78 -3.18
N ASN A 7 10.74 5.98 -2.57
CA ASN A 7 11.10 5.01 -1.55
C ASN A 7 10.36 3.68 -1.76
N LYS A 8 10.97 2.80 -2.55
CA LYS A 8 10.47 1.45 -2.85
C LYS A 8 10.28 0.52 -1.63
N LEU A 9 10.74 0.92 -0.45
CA LEU A 9 10.61 0.19 0.81
C LEU A 9 9.47 0.70 1.71
N ILE A 10 8.75 1.75 1.29
CA ILE A 10 7.66 2.32 2.09
C ILE A 10 6.36 1.58 1.80
N GLY A 11 6.05 0.59 2.63
CA GLY A 11 4.79 -0.14 2.58
C GLY A 11 4.79 -1.34 3.52
N ILE A 12 3.59 -1.84 3.80
CA ILE A 12 3.39 -3.03 4.61
C ILE A 12 2.94 -4.13 3.66
N GLU A 13 3.62 -5.26 3.67
CA GLU A 13 3.25 -6.43 2.86
C GLU A 13 1.82 -6.89 3.22
N VAL A 14 1.06 -7.26 2.19
CA VAL A 14 -0.32 -7.74 2.31
C VAL A 14 -0.36 -9.16 1.75
N SER A 15 0.21 -10.11 2.51
CA SER A 15 0.39 -11.51 2.08
C SER A 15 -0.91 -12.21 1.69
N GLU A 16 -2.04 -11.79 2.24
CA GLU A 16 -3.39 -12.23 1.87
C GLU A 16 -3.83 -11.87 0.44
N LEU A 17 -3.19 -10.90 -0.22
CA LEU A 17 -3.43 -10.54 -1.63
C LEU A 17 -2.45 -11.23 -2.60
N GLY A 18 -1.39 -11.85 -2.07
CA GLY A 18 -0.35 -12.52 -2.84
C GLY A 18 1.05 -11.94 -2.62
N GLN A 19 2.03 -12.50 -3.32
CA GLN A 19 3.42 -12.03 -3.28
C GLN A 19 3.55 -10.63 -3.91
N ASP A 20 4.46 -9.82 -3.36
CA ASP A 20 4.77 -8.47 -3.81
C ASP A 20 3.61 -7.46 -3.76
N TYR A 21 2.55 -7.77 -3.01
CA TYR A 21 1.47 -6.84 -2.71
C TYR A 21 1.78 -6.07 -1.43
N PHE A 22 1.61 -4.76 -1.50
CA PHE A 22 1.86 -3.86 -0.40
C PHE A 22 0.70 -2.88 -0.23
N ARG A 23 0.56 -2.39 0.99
CA ARG A 23 -0.31 -1.26 1.32
C ARG A 23 0.48 -0.12 1.92
N PHE A 24 -0.04 1.09 1.73
CA PHE A 24 0.43 2.29 2.39
C PHE A 24 -0.74 3.09 2.96
N PRO A 25 -0.86 3.23 4.29
CA PRO A 25 -1.87 4.09 4.89
C PRO A 25 -1.53 5.57 4.67
N LEU A 26 -2.45 6.33 4.09
CA LEU A 26 -2.29 7.75 3.77
C LEU A 26 -3.50 8.56 4.27
N LYS A 27 -3.36 9.22 5.42
CA LYS A 27 -4.42 10.02 6.07
C LYS A 27 -5.73 9.24 6.15
N HIS A 28 -6.69 9.48 5.24
CA HIS A 28 -8.00 8.82 5.23
C HIS A 28 -8.15 7.73 4.15
N HIS A 29 -7.05 7.34 3.53
CA HIS A 29 -7.03 6.36 2.44
C HIS A 29 -5.98 5.28 2.71
N VAL A 30 -6.13 4.16 2.01
CA VAL A 30 -5.12 3.11 1.90
C VAL A 30 -4.81 2.92 0.43
N ILE A 31 -3.54 3.03 0.07
CA ILE A 31 -3.03 2.79 -1.27
C ILE A 31 -2.55 1.35 -1.33
N TYR A 32 -3.10 0.54 -2.23
CA TYR A 32 -2.62 -0.80 -2.52
C TYR A 32 -1.79 -0.76 -3.80
N TYR A 33 -0.63 -1.38 -3.75
CA TYR A 33 0.27 -1.41 -4.88
C TYR A 33 1.01 -2.73 -4.99
N ILE A 34 1.47 -3.03 -6.21
CA ILE A 34 2.27 -4.20 -6.53
C ILE A 34 3.66 -3.70 -6.90
N ARG A 35 4.69 -4.36 -6.36
CA ARG A 35 6.08 -4.11 -6.76
C ARG A 35 6.47 -5.10 -7.86
N LYS A 36 6.93 -4.60 -9.00
CA LYS A 36 7.50 -5.44 -10.08
C LYS A 36 8.79 -4.81 -10.58
N GLN A 37 9.92 -5.46 -10.30
CA GLN A 37 11.25 -4.97 -10.70
C GLN A 37 11.46 -3.50 -10.25
N GLU A 38 11.57 -2.59 -11.22
CA GLU A 38 11.77 -1.16 -11.04
C GLU A 38 10.46 -0.34 -11.03
N LEU A 39 9.32 -1.00 -11.18
CA LEU A 39 8.00 -0.38 -11.28
C LEU A 39 7.18 -0.60 -10.01
N LEU A 40 6.41 0.44 -9.67
CA LEU A 40 5.36 0.41 -8.66
C LEU A 40 4.02 0.61 -9.37
N ILE A 41 3.14 -0.37 -9.26
CA ILE A 41 1.82 -0.35 -9.90
C ILE A 41 0.78 -0.11 -8.82
N ILE A 42 0.08 1.02 -8.88
CA ILE A 42 -1.05 1.29 -7.99
C ILE A 42 -2.22 0.40 -8.43
N ALA A 43 -2.60 -0.55 -7.59
CA ALA A 43 -3.69 -1.47 -7.86
C ALA A 43 -5.05 -0.88 -7.45
N ALA A 44 -5.08 -0.18 -6.31
CA ALA A 44 -6.29 0.47 -5.82
C ALA A 44 -5.97 1.58 -4.81
N VAL A 45 -6.91 2.53 -4.68
CA VAL A 45 -6.94 3.50 -3.59
C VAL A 45 -8.32 3.44 -2.96
N PHE A 46 -8.38 3.07 -1.69
CA PHE A 46 -9.64 2.96 -0.95
C PHE A 46 -9.69 3.96 0.19
N GLY A 47 -10.87 4.55 0.42
CA GLY A 47 -11.11 5.31 1.64
C GLY A 47 -11.06 4.39 2.88
N LYS A 48 -10.80 4.97 4.06
CA LYS A 48 -10.64 4.26 5.34
C LYS A 48 -11.76 3.24 5.61
N HIS A 49 -12.99 3.59 5.26
CA HIS A 49 -14.17 2.74 5.49
C HIS A 49 -14.41 1.69 4.39
N MET A 50 -13.65 1.74 3.29
CA MET A 50 -13.69 0.77 2.19
C MET A 50 -12.53 -0.23 2.26
N SER A 51 -11.55 -0.01 3.14
CA SER A 51 -10.44 -0.92 3.40
C SER A 51 -10.65 -1.69 4.71
N PRO A 52 -10.11 -2.92 4.85
CA PRO A 52 -10.06 -3.60 6.13
C PRO A 52 -9.43 -2.72 7.23
N ALA A 53 -9.99 -2.72 8.43
CA ALA A 53 -9.51 -1.86 9.52
C ALA A 53 -8.02 -2.10 9.85
N LYS A 54 -7.58 -3.36 9.80
CA LYS A 54 -6.17 -3.76 9.95
C LYS A 54 -5.24 -3.19 8.88
N HIS A 55 -5.78 -2.69 7.76
CA HIS A 55 -5.01 -2.07 6.68
C HIS A 55 -4.77 -0.58 6.88
N PHE A 56 -5.31 -0.02 7.97
CA PHE A 56 -5.11 1.37 8.34
C PHE A 56 -4.07 1.56 9.45
N SER A 57 -3.76 0.50 10.21
CA SER A 57 -2.70 0.53 11.22
C SER A 57 -1.37 0.90 10.56
N GLN A 58 -0.75 1.96 11.08
CA GLN A 58 0.57 2.41 10.68
C GLN A 58 1.64 1.42 11.17
N LEU A 59 2.81 1.44 10.53
CA LEU A 59 4.03 0.89 11.12
C LEU A 59 4.29 1.70 12.40
N SER A 60 4.17 1.06 13.56
CA SER A 60 4.64 1.58 14.84
C SER A 60 6.14 1.78 14.82
#